data_AF-F9G710-F1
#
_entry.id   AF-F9G710-F1
#
_cell.length_a   1.000
_cell.length_b   1.000
_cell.length_c   1.000
_cell.angle_alpha   90.00
_cell.angle_beta   90.00
_cell.angle_gamma   90.00
#
_symmetry.space_group_name_H-M   'P 1'
#
loop_
_entity.id
_entity.type
_entity.pdbx_description
1 polymer ?
#
loop_
_entity_poly.entity_id
_entity_poly.type
_entity_poly.pdbx_seq_one_letter_code
_entity_poly.pdbx_strand_id
1 'polypeptide(L)'
;ALEEFLTRANIGGIDIEAYLNGIVSNGTTLPRIGIAISGGGYRAMINGGGAIAAFDNRTTGSTGKGQLGGILQATTYLSGLSGGSWVVGSLYVQNFTTVESIIYGSNAFLGSLWQLDDSIFEGPNDLSVTRYYRELYQDVQGKVEAGYNKSITDYWGRSLSYQLVNARDGGP
;
A
#
# COMPACT_ATOMS: atom_id res chain seq x y z
N ALA A 1 5.71 19.67 2.58
CA ALA A 1 4.76 18.63 3.03
C ALA A 1 4.21 18.88 4.44
N LEU A 2 4.97 18.64 5.53
CA LEU A 2 4.45 18.83 6.91
C LEU A 2 3.99 20.28 7.18
N GLU A 3 4.81 21.25 6.77
CA GLU A 3 4.49 22.67 6.84
C GLU A 3 3.18 22.99 6.12
N GLU A 4 3.07 22.62 4.84
CA GLU A 4 1.85 22.84 4.06
C GLU A 4 0.62 22.20 4.71
N PHE A 5 0.75 20.98 5.26
CA PHE A 5 -0.34 20.32 5.99
C PHE A 5 -0.74 21.12 7.23
N LEU A 6 0.21 21.48 8.10
CA LEU A 6 -0.07 22.21 9.33
C LEU A 6 -0.64 23.61 9.08
N THR A 7 -0.15 24.31 8.04
CA THR A 7 -0.70 25.59 7.59
C THR A 7 -2.15 25.45 7.17
N ARG A 8 -2.51 24.39 6.42
CA ARG A 8 -3.91 24.11 6.05
C ARG A 8 -4.79 23.66 7.22
N ALA A 9 -4.21 22.93 8.17
CA ALA A 9 -4.91 22.48 9.38
C ALA A 9 -5.35 23.66 10.26
N ASN A 10 -4.67 24.80 10.16
CA ASN A 10 -5.04 26.06 10.79
C ASN A 10 -5.35 25.91 12.29
N ILE A 11 -4.44 25.25 13.02
CA ILE A 11 -4.61 24.87 14.43
C ILE A 11 -4.67 26.07 15.40
N GLY A 12 -4.44 27.29 14.92
CA GLY A 12 -4.57 28.53 15.68
C GLY A 12 -3.50 28.71 16.77
N GLY A 13 -3.14 29.96 17.08
CA GLY A 13 -2.23 30.27 18.20
C GLY A 13 -0.78 29.82 18.02
N ILE A 14 -0.38 29.44 16.80
CA ILE A 14 1.00 29.04 16.47
C ILE A 14 1.38 29.58 15.08
N ASP A 15 2.58 30.13 14.99
CA ASP A 15 3.24 30.44 13.72
C ASP A 15 3.95 29.17 13.23
N ILE A 16 3.33 28.48 12.27
CA ILE A 16 3.80 27.19 11.75
C ILE A 16 5.18 27.31 11.09
N GLU A 17 5.39 28.39 10.33
CA GLU A 17 6.65 28.63 9.62
C GLU A 17 7.77 28.86 10.63
N ALA A 18 7.57 29.76 11.60
CA ALA A 18 8.56 30.02 12.64
C ALA A 18 8.85 28.76 13.49
N TYR A 19 7.81 28.00 13.84
CA TYR A 19 7.94 26.77 14.61
C TYR A 19 8.79 25.71 13.89
N LEU A 20 8.47 25.42 12.62
CA LEU A 20 9.19 24.41 11.85
C LEU A 20 10.62 24.86 11.51
N ASN A 21 10.82 26.13 11.16
CA ASN A 21 12.16 26.69 10.95
C ASN A 21 13.02 26.60 12.23
N GLY A 22 12.42 26.80 13.40
CA GLY A 22 13.08 26.61 14.70
C GLY A 22 13.53 25.16 14.94
N ILE A 23 12.69 24.18 14.57
CA ILE A 23 13.05 22.75 14.70
C ILE A 23 14.17 22.38 13.72
N VAL A 24 14.06 22.80 12.47
CA VAL A 24 15.05 22.50 11.42
C VAL A 24 16.41 23.10 11.75
N SER A 25 16.45 24.34 12.25
CA SER A 25 17.70 25.02 12.63
C SER A 25 18.39 24.40 13.85
N ASN A 26 17.64 23.81 14.79
CA ASN A 26 18.21 23.08 15.93
C ASN A 26 18.76 21.69 15.48
N GLY A 27 18.25 21.11 14.39
CA GLY A 27 18.79 19.94 13.69
C GLY A 27 18.74 18.60 14.46
N THR A 28 18.60 18.62 15.78
CA THR A 28 18.63 17.44 16.65
C THR A 28 17.25 16.83 16.93
N THR A 29 16.16 17.54 16.60
CA THR A 29 14.78 17.21 17.00
C THR A 29 13.78 17.23 15.85
N LEU A 30 14.21 16.85 14.63
CA LEU A 30 13.29 16.74 13.50
C LEU A 30 12.13 15.76 13.84
N PRO A 31 10.86 16.13 13.57
CA PRO A 31 9.73 15.26 13.88
C PRO A 31 9.81 13.96 13.09
N ARG A 32 9.62 12.83 13.78
CA ARG A 32 9.51 11.51 13.15
C ARG A 32 8.07 11.05 13.25
N ILE A 33 7.42 10.95 12.10
CA ILE A 33 6.01 10.55 12.01
C ILE A 33 5.94 9.08 11.58
N GLY A 34 5.14 8.30 12.29
CA GLY A 34 4.90 6.89 12.00
C GLY A 34 3.42 6.62 11.70
N ILE A 35 3.15 5.90 10.62
CA ILE A 35 1.84 5.33 10.31
C ILE A 35 1.93 3.81 10.50
N ALA A 36 0.97 3.24 11.22
CA ALA A 36 0.89 1.81 11.48
C ALA A 36 -0.49 1.26 11.08
N ILE A 37 -0.51 0.33 10.14
CA ILE A 37 -1.73 -0.35 9.69
C ILE A 37 -1.79 -1.75 10.32
N SER A 38 -2.86 -1.99 11.09
CA SER A 38 -3.07 -3.25 11.80
C SER A 38 -3.32 -4.46 10.89
N GLY A 39 -3.37 -5.65 11.47
CA GLY A 39 -3.80 -6.87 10.79
C GLY A 39 -5.32 -7.03 10.71
N GLY A 40 -5.78 -7.86 9.78
CA GLY A 40 -7.22 -8.12 9.58
C GLY A 40 -7.61 -8.49 8.16
N GLY A 41 -6.71 -9.12 7.39
CA GLY A 41 -6.95 -9.48 5.99
C GLY A 41 -7.36 -8.29 5.11
N TYR A 42 -8.24 -8.54 4.14
CA TYR A 42 -8.73 -7.52 3.21
C TYR A 42 -9.38 -6.31 3.90
N ARG A 43 -10.04 -6.52 5.05
CA ARG A 43 -10.63 -5.40 5.81
C ARG A 43 -9.57 -4.40 6.26
N ALA A 44 -8.46 -4.90 6.81
CA ALA A 44 -7.36 -4.03 7.24
C ALA A 44 -6.64 -3.39 6.04
N MET A 45 -6.48 -4.15 4.95
CA MET A 45 -5.90 -3.65 3.70
C MET A 45 -6.70 -2.48 3.13
N ILE A 46 -8.02 -2.63 2.94
CA ILE A 46 -8.88 -1.59 2.33
C ILE A 46 -9.04 -0.40 3.29
N ASN A 47 -9.27 -0.64 4.58
CA ASN A 47 -9.38 0.45 5.56
C ASN A 47 -8.07 1.26 5.66
N GLY A 48 -6.94 0.57 5.72
CA GLY A 48 -5.62 1.20 5.68
C GLY A 48 -5.36 1.93 4.38
N GLY A 49 -5.76 1.35 3.24
CA GLY A 49 -5.71 2.00 1.93
C GLY A 49 -6.51 3.30 1.88
N GLY A 50 -7.72 3.32 2.42
CA GLY A 50 -8.52 4.55 2.53
C GLY A 50 -7.86 5.63 3.38
N ALA A 51 -7.27 5.26 4.53
CA ALA A 51 -6.53 6.19 5.37
C ALA A 51 -5.29 6.74 4.65
N ILE A 52 -4.53 5.87 3.98
CA ILE A 52 -3.37 6.27 3.17
C ILE A 52 -3.81 7.21 2.04
N ALA A 53 -4.90 6.92 1.34
CA ALA A 53 -5.44 7.78 0.28
C ALA A 53 -5.77 9.18 0.81
N ALA A 54 -6.39 9.29 1.99
CA ALA A 54 -6.70 10.57 2.62
C ALA A 54 -5.43 11.34 3.04
N PHE A 55 -4.38 10.63 3.45
CA PHE A 55 -3.11 11.21 3.89
C PHE A 55 -2.17 11.57 2.74
N ASP A 56 -2.40 11.02 1.55
CA ASP A 56 -1.56 11.20 0.38
C ASP A 56 -1.92 12.49 -0.37
N ASN A 57 -0.99 13.44 -0.47
CA ASN A 57 -1.21 14.68 -1.24
C ASN A 57 -1.32 14.46 -2.76
N ARG A 58 -1.02 13.24 -3.24
CA ARG A 58 -1.17 12.85 -4.64
C ARG A 58 -2.60 12.41 -4.99
N THR A 59 -3.44 12.15 -3.99
CA THR A 59 -4.86 11.83 -4.17
C THR A 59 -5.64 13.09 -4.55
N THR A 60 -6.50 12.99 -5.55
CA THR A 60 -7.31 14.11 -6.03
C THR A 60 -8.20 14.65 -4.91
N GLY A 61 -8.09 15.95 -4.62
CA GLY A 61 -8.90 16.62 -3.61
C GLY A 61 -8.45 16.43 -2.15
N SER A 62 -7.31 15.78 -1.88
CA SER A 62 -6.84 15.52 -0.50
C SER A 62 -6.17 16.72 0.18
N THR A 63 -5.95 17.83 -0.53
CA THR A 63 -5.25 19.02 -0.01
C THR A 63 -6.17 20.24 0.20
N GLY A 64 -7.49 20.06 0.10
CA GLY A 64 -8.47 21.10 0.41
C GLY A 64 -8.53 21.46 1.91
N LYS A 65 -9.30 22.50 2.24
CA LYS A 65 -9.56 22.88 3.65
C LYS A 65 -10.21 21.71 4.40
N GLY A 66 -9.63 21.33 5.54
CA GLY A 66 -10.10 20.21 6.37
C GLY A 66 -9.67 18.81 5.88
N GLN A 67 -8.87 18.73 4.81
CA GLN A 67 -8.36 17.46 4.28
C GLN A 67 -6.95 17.14 4.81
N LEU A 68 -6.59 15.86 4.75
CA LEU A 68 -5.43 15.31 5.46
C LEU A 68 -4.22 15.00 4.57
N GLY A 69 -4.27 15.35 3.28
CA GLY A 69 -3.20 15.13 2.32
C GLY A 69 -1.90 15.77 2.79
N GLY A 70 -0.77 15.10 2.57
CA GLY A 70 0.55 15.55 2.99
C GLY A 70 1.04 14.94 4.30
N ILE A 71 0.17 14.30 5.09
CA ILE A 71 0.59 13.49 6.24
C ILE A 71 1.46 12.32 5.77
N LEU A 72 1.09 11.64 4.68
CA LEU A 72 1.88 10.54 4.13
C LEU A 72 3.27 11.03 3.68
N GLN A 73 3.33 12.17 2.99
CA GLN A 73 4.59 12.77 2.55
C GLN A 73 5.46 13.28 3.71
N ALA A 74 4.86 13.58 4.87
CA ALA A 74 5.59 13.94 6.09
C ALA A 74 6.01 12.71 6.92
N THR A 75 5.55 11.51 6.56
CA THR A 75 5.77 10.29 7.33
C THR A 75 7.19 9.76 7.13
N THR A 76 7.85 9.41 8.24
CA THR A 76 9.18 8.78 8.25
C THR A 76 9.08 7.25 8.14
N TYR A 77 8.06 6.66 8.79
CA TYR A 77 7.86 5.21 8.81
C TYR A 77 6.43 4.85 8.46
N LEU A 78 6.25 4.04 7.42
CA LEU A 78 4.99 3.36 7.15
C LEU A 78 5.17 1.87 7.45
N SER A 79 4.35 1.34 8.35
CA SER A 79 4.39 -0.05 8.79
C SER A 79 3.03 -0.72 8.64
N GLY A 80 3.05 -2.03 8.39
CA GLY A 80 1.84 -2.83 8.27
C GLY A 80 2.08 -4.26 8.75
N LEU A 81 1.08 -4.84 9.41
CA LEU A 81 1.07 -6.25 9.85
C LEU A 81 -0.07 -7.01 9.17
N SER A 82 0.17 -8.26 8.71
CA SER A 82 -0.86 -9.13 8.12
C SER A 82 -1.57 -8.42 6.95
N GLY A 83 -2.88 -8.20 7.01
CA GLY A 83 -3.61 -7.41 6.00
C GLY A 83 -3.06 -5.99 5.79
N GLY A 84 -2.55 -5.35 6.84
CA GLY A 84 -1.85 -4.07 6.73
C GLY A 84 -0.53 -4.19 5.95
N SER A 85 0.16 -5.33 6.03
CA SER A 85 1.35 -5.59 5.21
C SER A 85 1.01 -5.72 3.73
N TRP A 86 -0.21 -6.18 3.39
CA TRP A 86 -0.65 -6.32 2.00
C TRP A 86 -0.78 -4.97 1.30
N VAL A 87 -1.44 -3.99 1.95
CA VAL A 87 -1.53 -2.63 1.39
C VAL A 87 -0.16 -1.96 1.31
N VAL A 88 0.66 -2.03 2.36
CA VAL A 88 2.00 -1.43 2.35
C VAL A 88 2.88 -2.07 1.26
N GLY A 89 2.89 -3.40 1.18
CA GLY A 89 3.67 -4.15 0.20
C GLY A 89 3.24 -3.86 -1.24
N SER A 90 1.92 -3.88 -1.52
CA SER A 90 1.39 -3.58 -2.85
C SER A 90 1.82 -2.18 -3.30
N LEU A 91 1.58 -1.13 -2.50
CA LEU A 91 1.98 0.22 -2.89
C LEU A 91 3.46 0.32 -3.23
N TYR A 92 4.35 -0.25 -2.42
CA TYR A 92 5.80 -0.14 -2.60
C TYR A 92 6.34 -0.97 -3.77
N VAL A 93 5.84 -2.20 -3.97
CA VAL A 93 6.29 -3.06 -5.08
C VAL A 93 5.87 -2.45 -6.43
N GLN A 94 4.83 -1.62 -6.45
CA GLN A 94 4.40 -0.85 -7.62
C GLN A 94 4.97 0.58 -7.65
N ASN A 95 6.26 0.74 -7.33
CA ASN A 95 6.97 2.02 -7.35
C ASN A 95 6.27 3.12 -6.52
N PHE A 96 5.82 2.75 -5.32
CA PHE A 96 5.08 3.63 -4.42
C PHE A 96 3.88 4.32 -5.10
N THR A 97 3.08 3.55 -5.84
CA THR A 97 1.84 4.04 -6.47
C THR A 97 0.85 4.61 -5.45
N THR A 98 -0.14 5.37 -5.91
CA THR A 98 -1.22 5.87 -5.05
C THR A 98 -2.35 4.86 -4.97
N VAL A 99 -3.07 4.85 -3.84
CA VAL A 99 -4.30 4.06 -3.70
C VAL A 99 -5.34 4.50 -4.74
N GLU A 100 -5.45 5.80 -5.01
CA GLU A 100 -6.34 6.34 -6.05
C GLU A 100 -6.02 5.75 -7.43
N SER A 101 -4.73 5.66 -7.80
CA SER A 101 -4.31 5.08 -9.08
C SER A 101 -4.59 3.59 -9.17
N ILE A 102 -4.50 2.83 -8.08
CA ILE A 102 -4.90 1.41 -8.08
C ILE A 102 -6.41 1.28 -8.33
N ILE A 103 -7.23 2.06 -7.61
CA ILE A 103 -8.70 1.93 -7.67
C ILE A 103 -9.29 2.46 -8.98
N TYR A 104 -8.77 3.56 -9.52
CA TYR A 104 -9.32 4.22 -10.70
C TYR A 104 -8.44 4.11 -11.96
N GLY A 105 -7.28 3.45 -11.86
CA GLY A 105 -6.36 3.27 -12.97
C GLY A 105 -6.96 2.38 -14.04
N SER A 106 -7.06 2.90 -15.27
CA SER A 106 -7.60 2.17 -16.42
C SER A 106 -6.53 1.53 -17.31
N ASN A 107 -5.25 1.65 -16.96
CA ASN A 107 -4.18 1.00 -17.71
C ASN A 107 -4.02 -0.46 -17.25
N ALA A 108 -3.54 -1.30 -18.16
CA ALA A 108 -3.37 -2.74 -17.90
C ALA A 108 -2.45 -3.04 -16.71
N PHE A 109 -1.60 -2.10 -16.29
CA PHE A 109 -0.68 -2.28 -15.16
C PHE A 109 -1.38 -2.14 -13.80
N LEU A 110 -2.35 -1.23 -13.68
CA LEU A 110 -3.04 -0.96 -12.42
C LEU A 110 -4.38 -1.69 -12.32
N GLY A 111 -5.04 -1.93 -13.45
CA GLY A 111 -6.33 -2.64 -13.48
C GLY A 111 -6.25 -4.12 -13.07
N SER A 112 -5.05 -4.68 -12.95
CA SER A 112 -4.82 -6.04 -12.44
C SER A 112 -4.64 -6.10 -10.92
N LEU A 113 -4.49 -4.95 -10.24
CA LEU A 113 -4.29 -4.89 -8.80
C LEU A 113 -5.63 -4.75 -8.08
N TRP A 114 -5.70 -5.35 -6.89
CA TRP A 114 -6.85 -5.26 -5.99
C TRP A 114 -8.17 -5.63 -6.70
N GLN A 115 -8.11 -6.67 -7.55
CA GLN A 115 -9.28 -7.37 -8.10
C GLN A 115 -9.99 -8.14 -6.97
N LEU A 116 -10.61 -7.39 -6.05
CA LEU A 116 -11.20 -7.92 -4.82
C LEU A 116 -12.67 -8.36 -5.00
N ASP A 117 -13.24 -8.14 -6.18
CA ASP A 117 -14.56 -8.62 -6.55
C ASP A 117 -14.59 -10.15 -6.71
N ASP A 118 -13.46 -10.73 -7.15
CA ASP A 118 -13.29 -12.18 -7.25
C ASP A 118 -12.69 -12.77 -5.98
N SER A 119 -13.15 -13.96 -5.63
CA SER A 119 -12.58 -14.71 -4.53
C SER A 119 -11.13 -15.09 -4.83
N ILE A 120 -10.24 -14.99 -3.83
CA ILE A 120 -8.85 -15.46 -3.96
C ILE A 120 -8.75 -16.95 -4.31
N PHE A 121 -9.82 -17.71 -4.06
CA PHE A 121 -9.93 -19.12 -4.41
C PHE A 121 -10.34 -19.36 -5.88
N GLU A 122 -10.90 -18.35 -6.53
CA GLU A 122 -11.28 -18.41 -7.95
C GLU A 122 -10.13 -17.93 -8.84
N GLY A 123 -9.28 -17.03 -8.31
CA GLY A 123 -8.17 -16.44 -9.06
C GLY A 123 -8.63 -15.22 -9.85
N PRO A 124 -7.75 -14.63 -10.69
CA PRO A 124 -8.10 -13.46 -11.48
C PRO A 124 -9.05 -13.82 -12.65
N ASN A 125 -9.89 -12.86 -13.05
CA ASN A 125 -10.92 -13.04 -14.08
C ASN A 125 -10.42 -13.52 -15.45
N ASP A 126 -9.16 -13.26 -15.79
CA ASP A 126 -8.54 -13.66 -17.05
C ASP A 126 -7.96 -15.09 -17.00
N LEU A 127 -8.09 -15.79 -15.88
CA LEU A 127 -7.53 -17.11 -15.66
C LEU A 127 -8.61 -18.11 -15.20
N SER A 128 -8.77 -19.22 -15.92
CA SER A 128 -9.66 -20.29 -15.46
C SER A 128 -9.16 -20.86 -14.12
N VAL A 129 -10.07 -21.19 -13.20
CA VAL A 129 -9.74 -21.79 -11.89
C VAL A 129 -8.77 -22.97 -11.99
N THR A 130 -8.98 -23.88 -12.96
CA THR A 130 -8.08 -25.04 -13.18
C THR A 130 -6.66 -24.62 -13.55
N ARG A 131 -6.52 -23.57 -14.36
CA ARG A 131 -5.22 -23.03 -14.75
C ARG A 131 -4.56 -22.28 -13.60
N TYR A 132 -5.33 -21.49 -12.84
CA TYR A 132 -4.87 -20.81 -11.63
C TYR A 132 -4.22 -21.79 -10.64
N TYR A 133 -4.92 -22.85 -10.25
CA TYR A 133 -4.35 -23.85 -9.35
C TYR A 133 -3.18 -24.63 -9.94
N ARG A 134 -3.14 -24.81 -11.27
CA ARG A 134 -1.99 -25.43 -11.94
C ARG A 134 -0.75 -24.55 -11.87
N GLU A 135 -0.89 -23.24 -12.11
CA GLU A 135 0.22 -22.28 -12.02
C GLU A 135 0.75 -22.20 -10.57
N LEU A 136 -0.14 -22.07 -9.57
CA LEU A 136 0.26 -22.12 -8.15
C LEU A 136 1.04 -23.40 -7.82
N TYR A 137 0.59 -24.55 -8.32
CA TYR A 137 1.29 -25.81 -8.11
C TYR A 137 2.68 -25.79 -8.76
N GLN A 138 2.77 -25.35 -10.02
CA GLN A 138 4.03 -25.31 -10.77
C GLN A 138 5.06 -24.39 -10.11
N ASP A 139 4.65 -23.22 -9.63
CA ASP A 139 5.57 -22.29 -8.93
C ASP A 139 6.14 -22.91 -7.66
N VAL A 140 5.29 -23.54 -6.85
CA VAL A 140 5.72 -24.19 -5.61
C VAL A 140 6.57 -25.43 -5.91
N GLN A 141 6.29 -26.18 -6.98
CA GLN A 141 7.19 -27.24 -7.42
C GLN A 141 8.55 -26.71 -7.86
N GLY A 142 8.60 -25.60 -8.61
CA GLY A 142 9.86 -24.96 -9.01
C GLY A 142 10.73 -24.60 -7.80
N LYS A 143 10.12 -24.10 -6.72
CA LYS A 143 10.80 -23.87 -5.42
C LYS A 143 11.39 -25.17 -4.83
N VAL A 144 10.65 -26.27 -4.89
CA VAL A 144 11.08 -27.58 -4.36
C VAL A 144 12.20 -28.18 -5.21
N GLU A 145 12.09 -28.10 -6.53
CA GLU A 145 13.12 -28.54 -7.48
C GLU A 145 14.42 -27.75 -7.29
N ALA A 146 14.34 -26.48 -6.88
CA ALA A 146 15.48 -25.66 -6.48
C ALA A 146 16.05 -26.01 -5.08
N GLY A 147 15.51 -27.02 -4.39
CA GLY A 147 16.03 -27.52 -3.11
C GLY A 147 15.46 -26.85 -1.86
N TYR A 148 14.43 -26.00 -1.98
CA TYR A 148 13.80 -25.35 -0.83
C TYR A 148 12.58 -26.12 -0.32
N ASN A 149 12.30 -26.02 0.98
CA ASN A 149 11.11 -26.62 1.57
C ASN A 149 9.82 -25.90 1.13
N LYS A 150 8.77 -26.68 0.84
CA LYS A 150 7.41 -26.17 0.60
C LYS A 150 6.59 -26.10 1.89
N SER A 151 5.64 -25.18 1.90
CA SER A 151 4.69 -24.96 2.99
C SER A 151 3.37 -24.42 2.45
N ILE A 152 2.32 -24.40 3.27
CA ILE A 152 1.04 -23.79 2.89
C ILE A 152 1.18 -22.28 2.62
N THR A 153 2.14 -21.61 3.26
CA THR A 153 2.37 -20.18 3.07
C THR A 153 2.90 -19.85 1.69
N ASP A 154 3.54 -20.79 0.99
CA ASP A 154 3.97 -20.61 -0.39
C ASP A 154 2.76 -20.47 -1.33
N TYR A 155 1.79 -21.38 -1.21
CA TYR A 155 0.55 -21.31 -1.96
C TYR A 155 -0.25 -20.05 -1.62
N TRP A 156 -0.40 -19.74 -0.32
CA TRP A 156 -1.12 -18.55 0.12
C TRP A 156 -0.47 -17.25 -0.36
N GLY A 157 0.86 -17.14 -0.27
CA GLY A 157 1.61 -15.99 -0.75
C GLY A 157 1.50 -15.82 -2.27
N ARG A 158 1.56 -16.92 -3.02
CA ARG A 158 1.37 -16.89 -4.48
C ARG A 158 -0.06 -16.50 -4.85
N SER A 159 -1.08 -17.05 -4.19
CA SER A 159 -2.47 -16.62 -4.38
C SER A 159 -2.66 -15.12 -4.12
N LEU A 160 -2.11 -14.59 -3.03
CA LEU A 160 -2.16 -13.15 -2.73
C LEU A 160 -1.45 -12.33 -3.82
N SER A 161 -0.37 -12.85 -4.39
CA SER A 161 0.45 -12.10 -5.34
C SER A 161 -0.30 -11.73 -6.63
N TYR A 162 -1.24 -12.57 -7.09
CA TYR A 162 -2.09 -12.24 -8.25
C TYR A 162 -2.95 -10.98 -8.05
N GLN A 163 -3.28 -10.62 -6.80
CA GLN A 163 -4.06 -9.42 -6.50
C GLN A 163 -3.19 -8.24 -6.04
N LEU A 164 -1.97 -8.49 -5.55
CA LEU A 164 -1.16 -7.47 -4.86
C LEU A 164 0.12 -7.08 -5.62
N VAL A 165 0.50 -7.85 -6.63
CA VAL A 165 1.75 -7.67 -7.36
C VAL A 165 1.47 -7.76 -8.86
N ASN A 166 1.69 -6.65 -9.55
CA ASN A 166 1.54 -6.62 -11.00
C ASN A 166 2.87 -6.95 -11.71
N ALA A 167 3.21 -8.24 -11.73
CA ALA A 167 4.09 -8.75 -12.78
C ALA A 167 3.41 -9.91 -13.50
N ARG A 168 4.02 -10.32 -14.61
CA ARG A 168 3.45 -11.28 -15.56
C ARG A 168 2.99 -12.60 -14.93
N ASP A 169 3.53 -12.91 -13.74
CA ASP A 169 3.15 -14.05 -12.92
C ASP A 169 3.07 -13.65 -11.43
N GLY A 170 2.71 -12.41 -11.04
CA GLY A 170 2.66 -12.00 -9.62
C GLY A 170 3.99 -12.03 -8.84
N GLY A 171 5.14 -12.23 -9.49
CA GLY A 171 6.47 -12.01 -8.90
C GLY A 171 6.92 -10.54 -9.01
N PRO A 172 8.05 -10.12 -8.46
CA PRO A 172 8.82 -9.01 -9.02
C PRO A 172 9.58 -9.43 -10.28
#